data_AF-A0A9Q0U514-F1
#
_entry.id   AF-A0A9Q0U514-F1
#
_cell.length_a   1.000
_cell.length_b   1.000
_cell.length_c   1.000
_cell.angle_alpha   90.00
_cell.angle_beta   90.00
_cell.angle_gamma   90.00
#
_symmetry.space_group_name_H-M   'P 1'
#
loop_
_entity.id
_entity.type
_entity.pdbx_description
1 polymer ?
#
loop_
_entity_poly.entity_id
_entity_poly.type
_entity_poly.pdbx_seq_one_letter_code
_entity_poly.pdbx_strand_id
1 'polypeptide(L)'
;MLVLFLEKFLICRIWKRSFPYETWQNHLSEDERNFLTQFLPTGLDTEEVVEALLAGDNFHFGNPLLRWGAALCSGNLHPDVVLCQEQHLKADKKAFYSKLQDYHIDMITYLQKLKDTWESSKDPEKEILQKIWRRSRSNADKQNFPLRYRV
;
A
#
# COMPACT_ATOMS: atom_id res chain seq x y z
N MET A 1 4.88 14.20 31.30
CA MET A 1 4.26 13.25 30.35
C MET A 1 2.81 13.64 30.01
N LEU A 2 1.97 14.00 30.99
CA LEU A 2 0.59 14.47 30.74
C LEU A 2 0.48 15.80 29.96
N VAL A 3 1.45 16.71 30.11
CA VAL A 3 1.47 18.01 29.40
C VAL A 3 1.65 17.83 27.88
N LEU A 4 2.57 16.96 27.45
CA LEU A 4 2.75 16.61 26.05
C LEU A 4 1.55 15.83 25.48
N PHE A 5 0.86 15.06 26.33
CA PHE A 5 -0.35 14.34 25.93
C PHE A 5 -1.49 15.32 25.66
N LEU A 6 -1.65 16.36 26.49
CA LEU A 6 -2.66 17.40 26.34
C LEU A 6 -2.38 18.34 25.16
N GLU A 7 -1.12 18.74 24.91
CA GLU A 7 -0.78 19.57 23.74
C GLU A 7 -1.00 18.84 22.41
N LYS A 8 -0.64 17.55 22.33
CA LYS A 8 -0.93 16.72 21.15
C LYS A 8 -2.44 16.51 20.99
N PHE A 9 -3.19 16.27 22.07
CA PHE A 9 -4.65 16.13 22.02
C PHE A 9 -5.34 17.44 21.62
N LEU A 10 -4.82 18.58 22.05
CA LEU A 10 -5.38 19.89 21.74
C LEU A 10 -5.10 20.26 20.29
N ILE A 11 -3.90 20.03 19.76
CA ILE A 11 -3.60 20.19 18.32
C ILE A 11 -4.51 19.26 17.49
N CYS A 12 -4.67 17.99 17.89
CA CYS A 12 -5.54 17.03 17.18
C CYS A 12 -7.03 17.42 17.22
N ARG A 13 -7.52 17.97 18.36
CA ARG A 13 -8.90 18.45 18.51
C ARG A 13 -9.15 19.81 17.83
N ILE A 14 -8.17 20.71 17.86
CA ILE A 14 -8.22 21.99 17.17
C ILE A 14 -8.25 21.73 15.67
N TRP A 15 -7.43 20.82 15.13
CA TRP A 15 -7.42 20.53 13.69
C TRP A 15 -8.77 20.01 13.17
N LYS A 16 -9.46 19.15 13.94
CA LYS A 16 -10.82 18.68 13.61
C LYS A 16 -11.88 19.80 13.59
N ARG A 17 -11.60 20.95 14.22
CA ARG A 17 -12.54 22.09 14.35
C ARG A 17 -12.09 23.33 13.58
N SER A 18 -10.84 23.40 13.12
CA SER A 18 -10.18 24.65 12.72
C SER A 18 -9.94 24.80 11.21
N PHE A 19 -10.43 23.87 10.37
CA PHE A 19 -10.38 24.04 8.92
C PHE A 19 -11.76 23.82 8.26
N PRO A 20 -12.78 24.61 8.63
CA PRO A 20 -14.03 24.66 7.89
C PRO A 20 -13.79 25.25 6.49
N TYR A 21 -14.68 24.95 5.54
CA TYR A 21 -14.69 25.54 4.19
C TYR A 21 -14.62 27.08 4.22
N GLU A 22 -15.17 27.71 5.27
CA GLU A 22 -15.04 29.14 5.52
C GLU A 22 -13.59 29.63 5.62
N THR A 23 -12.65 28.82 6.12
CA THR A 23 -11.22 29.17 6.16
C THR A 23 -10.60 29.13 4.77
N TRP A 24 -10.99 28.18 3.94
CA TRP A 24 -10.56 28.12 2.54
C TRP A 24 -11.01 29.35 1.74
N GLN A 25 -12.25 29.81 1.97
CA GLN A 25 -12.80 30.98 1.27
C GLN A 25 -12.31 32.32 1.85
N ASN A 26 -12.28 32.47 3.18
CA ASN A 26 -12.10 33.78 3.83
C ASN A 26 -10.66 34.07 4.28
N HIS A 27 -9.79 33.07 4.38
CA HIS A 27 -8.43 33.23 4.93
C HIS A 27 -7.30 32.93 3.93
N LEU A 28 -7.63 32.45 2.73
CA LEU A 28 -6.68 32.30 1.64
C LEU A 28 -6.91 33.39 0.59
N SER A 29 -5.81 33.91 0.04
CA SER A 29 -5.85 34.71 -1.19
C SER A 29 -6.18 33.85 -2.40
N GLU A 30 -6.54 34.49 -3.51
CA GLU A 30 -6.80 33.79 -4.78
C GLU A 30 -5.55 33.06 -5.28
N ASP A 31 -4.37 33.67 -5.18
CA ASP A 31 -3.10 33.05 -5.56
C ASP A 31 -2.77 31.82 -4.71
N GLU A 32 -3.01 31.88 -3.39
CA GLU A 32 -2.82 30.73 -2.50
C GLU A 32 -3.80 29.60 -2.81
N ARG A 33 -5.08 29.92 -3.09
CA ARG A 33 -6.04 28.92 -3.55
C ARG A 33 -5.59 28.30 -4.86
N ASN A 34 -5.26 29.11 -5.87
CA ASN A 34 -4.76 28.65 -7.16
C ASN A 34 -3.51 27.77 -7.03
N PHE A 35 -2.62 28.10 -6.10
CA PHE A 35 -1.47 27.25 -5.79
C PHE A 35 -1.87 25.93 -5.14
N LEU A 36 -2.84 25.92 -4.22
CA LEU A 36 -3.28 24.70 -3.55
C LEU A 36 -4.11 23.78 -4.46
N THR A 37 -4.88 24.33 -5.40
CA THR A 37 -5.69 23.55 -6.35
C THR A 37 -4.84 22.69 -7.28
N GLN A 38 -3.57 23.03 -7.51
CA GLN A 38 -2.65 22.19 -8.30
C GLN A 38 -2.39 20.81 -7.68
N PHE A 39 -2.63 20.65 -6.37
CA PHE A 39 -2.45 19.37 -5.65
C PHE A 39 -3.74 18.55 -5.57
N LEU A 40 -4.86 19.09 -6.05
CA LEU A 40 -6.14 18.40 -6.06
C LEU A 40 -6.29 17.52 -7.31
N PRO A 41 -7.17 16.49 -7.26
CA PRO A 41 -7.46 15.66 -8.42
C PRO A 41 -7.93 16.48 -9.62
N THR A 42 -7.31 16.26 -10.78
CA THR A 42 -7.71 16.92 -12.03
C THR A 42 -8.98 16.27 -12.60
N GLY A 43 -9.89 17.08 -13.16
CA GLY A 43 -11.09 16.60 -13.87
C GLY A 43 -12.36 16.53 -13.03
N LEU A 44 -12.32 16.98 -11.78
CA LEU A 44 -13.48 17.19 -10.91
C LEU A 44 -13.65 18.68 -10.61
N ASP A 45 -14.86 19.08 -10.21
CA ASP A 45 -15.08 20.43 -9.71
C ASP A 45 -14.27 20.65 -8.42
N THR A 46 -13.47 21.71 -8.42
CA THR A 46 -12.45 21.89 -7.40
C THR A 46 -13.07 22.30 -6.07
N GLU A 47 -14.09 23.14 -6.14
CA GLU A 47 -14.88 23.62 -5.01
C GLU A 47 -15.61 22.46 -4.35
N GLU A 48 -16.29 21.59 -5.11
CA GLU A 48 -16.95 20.38 -4.59
C GLU A 48 -15.95 19.44 -3.88
N VAL A 49 -14.78 19.22 -4.47
CA VAL A 49 -13.75 18.35 -3.88
C VAL A 49 -13.23 18.92 -2.56
N VAL A 50 -12.96 20.21 -2.50
CA VAL A 50 -12.49 20.87 -1.26
C VAL A 50 -13.58 20.83 -0.19
N GLU A 51 -14.84 21.12 -0.56
CA GLU A 51 -15.95 21.07 0.38
C GLU A 51 -16.12 19.67 0.99
N ALA A 52 -16.16 18.62 0.15
CA ALA A 52 -16.22 17.24 0.61
C ALA A 52 -15.02 16.84 1.47
N LEU A 53 -13.81 17.31 1.11
CA LEU A 53 -12.59 17.04 1.85
C LEU A 53 -12.66 17.63 3.27
N LEU A 54 -13.12 18.87 3.40
CA LEU A 54 -13.22 19.59 4.68
C LEU A 54 -14.44 19.18 5.51
N ALA A 55 -15.52 18.74 4.86
CA ALA A 55 -16.67 18.12 5.52
C ALA A 55 -16.34 16.79 6.20
N GLY A 56 -15.22 16.16 5.82
CA GLY A 56 -14.79 14.88 6.36
C GLY A 56 -15.31 13.68 5.58
N ASP A 57 -15.74 13.89 4.33
CA ASP A 57 -16.31 12.84 3.50
C ASP A 57 -15.29 11.74 3.16
N ASN A 58 -15.81 10.56 2.85
CA ASN A 58 -15.01 9.41 2.49
C ASN A 58 -14.61 9.48 1.00
N PHE A 59 -13.31 9.41 0.72
CA PHE A 59 -12.78 9.38 -0.65
C PHE A 59 -12.39 7.95 -1.03
N HIS A 60 -11.44 7.37 -0.31
CA HIS A 60 -10.93 6.03 -0.59
C HIS A 60 -10.42 5.41 0.71
N PHE A 61 -11.29 4.63 1.36
CA PHE A 61 -11.08 4.06 2.69
C PHE A 61 -10.84 5.12 3.78
N GLY A 62 -11.66 6.17 3.75
CA GLY A 62 -11.69 7.26 4.71
C GLY A 62 -11.43 8.63 4.09
N ASN A 63 -11.51 9.66 4.92
CA ASN A 63 -11.15 11.02 4.56
C ASN A 63 -9.61 11.23 4.64
N PRO A 64 -8.96 11.74 3.58
CA PRO A 64 -7.51 11.94 3.56
C PRO A 64 -6.99 12.88 4.67
N LEU A 65 -7.68 13.98 4.99
CA LEU A 65 -7.27 14.91 6.04
C LEU A 65 -7.37 14.26 7.41
N LEU A 66 -8.47 13.54 7.70
CA LEU A 66 -8.61 12.82 8.96
C LEU A 66 -7.53 11.74 9.13
N ARG A 67 -7.21 11.01 8.06
CA ARG A 67 -6.13 10.00 8.06
C ARG A 67 -4.77 10.64 8.31
N TRP A 68 -4.48 11.77 7.65
CA TRP A 68 -3.24 12.51 7.86
C TRP A 68 -3.13 13.05 9.29
N GLY A 69 -4.21 13.64 9.81
CA GLY A 69 -4.26 14.13 11.20
C GLY A 69 -4.04 13.00 12.21
N ALA A 70 -4.65 11.83 11.98
CA ALA A 70 -4.41 10.65 12.81
C ALA A 70 -2.94 10.20 12.78
N ALA A 71 -2.32 10.16 11.59
CA ALA A 71 -0.91 9.80 11.42
C ALA A 71 0.04 10.81 12.10
N LEU A 72 -0.31 12.11 12.06
CA LEU A 72 0.43 13.14 12.78
C LEU A 72 0.36 12.90 14.30
N CYS A 73 -0.85 12.66 14.84
CA CYS A 73 -1.04 12.48 16.27
C CYS A 73 -0.45 11.15 16.79
N SER A 74 -0.41 10.10 15.97
CA SER A 74 0.27 8.85 16.32
C SER A 74 1.79 8.91 16.22
N GLY A 75 2.35 9.99 15.67
CA GLY A 75 3.79 10.13 15.46
C GLY A 75 4.34 9.38 14.24
N ASN A 76 3.46 8.88 13.35
CA ASN A 76 3.88 8.16 12.15
C ASN A 76 4.62 9.07 11.14
N LEU A 77 4.45 10.40 11.28
CA LEU A 77 5.13 11.39 10.46
C LEU A 77 6.46 11.88 11.06
N HIS A 78 6.94 11.26 12.14
CA HIS A 78 8.27 11.57 12.69
C HIS A 78 9.38 11.19 11.68
N PRO A 79 10.42 12.03 11.47
CA PRO A 79 11.44 11.77 10.46
C PRO A 79 12.08 10.37 10.54
N ASP A 80 12.40 9.90 11.74
CA ASP A 80 12.99 8.57 11.93
C ASP A 80 12.01 7.44 11.57
N VAL A 81 10.71 7.63 11.83
CA VAL A 81 9.68 6.63 11.50
C VAL A 81 9.51 6.57 9.99
N VAL A 82 9.46 7.73 9.32
CA VAL A 82 9.38 7.83 7.86
C VAL A 82 10.61 7.21 7.20
N LEU A 83 11.82 7.50 7.70
CA LEU A 83 13.06 6.92 7.18
C LEU A 83 13.09 5.40 7.35
N CYS A 84 12.71 4.90 8.52
CA CYS A 84 12.62 3.46 8.79
C CYS A 84 11.61 2.78 7.85
N GLN A 85 10.43 3.39 7.65
CA GLN A 85 9.42 2.87 6.74
C GLN A 85 9.90 2.86 5.28
N GLU A 86 10.61 3.91 4.83
CA GLU A 86 11.19 3.95 3.49
C GLU A 86 12.23 2.84 3.29
N GLN A 87 13.11 2.62 4.27
CA GLN A 87 14.09 1.54 4.24
C GLN A 87 13.43 0.16 4.18
N HIS A 88 12.37 -0.04 4.97
CA HIS A 88 11.59 -1.27 4.96
C HIS A 88 10.95 -1.53 3.59
N LEU A 89 10.31 -0.51 3.00
CA LEU A 89 9.72 -0.61 1.65
C LEU A 89 10.77 -0.94 0.58
N LYS A 90 11.98 -0.36 0.67
CA LYS A 90 13.10 -0.69 -0.23
C LYS A 90 13.54 -2.14 -0.07
N ALA A 91 13.67 -2.62 1.16
CA ALA A 91 14.04 -4.00 1.46
C ALA A 91 12.98 -5.00 0.95
N ASP A 92 11.69 -4.70 1.20
CA ASP A 92 10.57 -5.52 0.74
C ASP A 92 10.49 -5.58 -0.79
N LYS A 93 10.69 -4.44 -1.46
CA LYS A 93 10.76 -4.39 -2.93
C LYS A 93 11.89 -5.27 -3.45
N LYS A 94 13.08 -5.20 -2.86
CA LYS A 94 14.21 -6.05 -3.23
C LYS A 94 13.88 -7.53 -3.03
N ALA A 95 13.35 -7.89 -1.87
CA ALA A 95 12.97 -9.25 -1.55
C ALA A 95 11.89 -9.80 -2.51
N PHE A 96 10.92 -8.96 -2.91
CA PHE A 96 9.91 -9.31 -3.90
C PHE A 96 10.54 -9.67 -5.25
N TYR A 97 11.43 -8.83 -5.78
CA TYR A 97 12.07 -9.12 -7.07
C TYR A 97 13.01 -10.33 -7.02
N SER A 98 13.71 -10.56 -5.91
CA SER A 98 14.48 -11.79 -5.72
C SER A 98 13.59 -13.02 -5.77
N LYS A 99 12.46 -13.02 -5.04
CA LYS A 99 11.49 -14.13 -5.08
C LYS A 99 10.90 -14.33 -6.47
N LEU A 100 10.65 -13.25 -7.21
CA LEU A 100 10.15 -13.32 -8.58
C LEU A 100 11.18 -13.97 -9.52
N GLN A 101 12.45 -13.59 -9.36
CA GLN A 101 13.55 -14.21 -10.11
C GLN A 101 13.67 -15.71 -9.79
N ASP A 102 13.67 -16.08 -8.52
CA ASP A 102 13.73 -17.48 -8.09
C ASP A 102 12.56 -18.28 -8.65
N TYR A 103 11.35 -17.73 -8.61
CA TYR A 103 10.17 -18.33 -9.20
C TYR A 103 10.35 -18.61 -10.71
N HIS A 104 10.90 -17.67 -11.47
CA HIS A 104 11.19 -17.86 -12.89
C HIS A 104 12.28 -18.91 -13.13
N ILE A 105 13.35 -18.91 -12.34
CA ILE A 105 14.43 -19.92 -12.41
C ILE A 105 13.86 -21.32 -12.12
N ASP A 106 13.02 -21.45 -11.11
CA ASP A 106 12.36 -22.71 -10.74
C ASP A 106 11.44 -23.22 -11.86
N MET A 107 10.70 -22.32 -12.51
CA MET A 107 9.89 -22.68 -13.67
C MET A 107 10.75 -23.20 -14.82
N ILE A 108 11.82 -22.49 -15.18
CA ILE A 108 12.73 -22.91 -16.26
C ILE A 108 13.38 -24.26 -15.92
N THR A 109 13.89 -24.41 -14.71
CA THR A 109 14.52 -25.65 -14.23
C THR A 109 13.54 -26.81 -14.28
N TYR A 110 12.27 -26.59 -13.92
CA TYR A 110 11.24 -27.61 -14.04
C TYR A 110 10.97 -28.00 -15.50
N LEU A 111 10.86 -27.02 -16.40
CA LEU A 111 10.64 -27.29 -17.83
C LEU A 111 11.81 -28.05 -18.45
N GLN A 112 13.04 -27.71 -18.09
CA GLN A 112 14.25 -28.46 -18.51
C GLN A 112 14.19 -29.91 -18.04
N LYS A 113 13.85 -30.16 -16.75
CA LYS A 113 13.68 -31.53 -16.23
C LYS A 113 12.59 -32.31 -16.97
N LEU A 114 11.50 -31.66 -17.36
CA LEU A 114 10.46 -32.31 -18.17
C LEU A 114 10.99 -32.68 -19.56
N LYS A 115 11.72 -31.78 -20.22
CA LYS A 115 12.37 -32.04 -21.51
C LYS A 115 13.33 -33.24 -21.40
N ASP A 116 14.22 -33.25 -20.41
CA ASP A 116 15.18 -34.35 -20.23
C ASP A 116 14.48 -35.70 -19.97
N THR A 117 13.35 -35.67 -19.24
CA THR A 117 12.53 -36.87 -19.00
C THR A 117 11.87 -37.36 -20.29
N TRP A 118 11.39 -36.43 -21.13
CA TRP A 118 10.81 -36.76 -22.42
C TRP A 118 11.80 -37.48 -23.33
N GLU A 119 13.03 -36.97 -23.40
CA GLU A 119 14.09 -37.49 -24.27
C GLU A 119 14.67 -38.84 -23.78
N SER A 120 14.62 -39.12 -22.47
CA SER A 120 15.22 -40.32 -21.87
C SER A 120 14.24 -41.46 -21.57
N SER A 121 12.92 -41.23 -21.63
CA SER A 121 11.90 -42.23 -21.29
C SER A 121 11.44 -43.06 -22.50
N LYS A 122 11.06 -44.32 -22.22
CA LYS A 122 10.41 -45.21 -23.18
C LYS A 122 8.91 -44.89 -23.38
N ASP A 123 8.29 -44.24 -22.40
CA ASP A 123 6.87 -43.84 -22.40
C ASP A 123 6.74 -42.45 -21.73
N PRO A 124 7.16 -41.39 -22.45
CA PRO A 124 7.37 -40.08 -21.86
C PRO A 124 6.07 -39.36 -21.49
N GLU A 125 4.95 -39.65 -22.18
CA GLU A 125 3.65 -39.06 -21.87
C GLU A 125 3.17 -39.44 -20.47
N LYS A 126 3.24 -40.74 -20.13
CA LYS A 126 2.80 -41.25 -18.83
C LYS A 126 3.64 -40.70 -17.68
N GLU A 127 4.96 -40.62 -17.86
CA GLU A 127 5.87 -40.11 -16.83
C GLU A 127 5.69 -38.60 -16.59
N ILE A 128 5.51 -37.81 -17.66
CA ILE A 128 5.27 -36.37 -17.52
C ILE A 128 3.94 -36.08 -16.82
N LEU A 129 2.86 -36.77 -17.21
CA LEU A 129 1.55 -36.60 -16.58
C LEU A 129 1.60 -36.88 -15.07
N GLN A 130 2.33 -37.92 -14.67
CA GLN A 130 2.56 -38.20 -13.24
C GLN A 130 3.32 -37.07 -12.53
N LYS A 131 4.36 -36.51 -13.15
CA LYS A 131 5.14 -35.41 -12.56
C LYS A 131 4.30 -34.13 -12.40
N ILE A 132 3.49 -33.78 -13.40
CA ILE A 132 2.58 -32.64 -13.35
C ILE A 132 1.56 -32.81 -12.22
N TRP A 133 0.94 -33.99 -12.09
CA TRP A 133 0.00 -34.27 -11.01
C TRP A 133 0.67 -34.14 -9.63
N ARG A 134 1.83 -34.78 -9.42
CA ARG A 134 2.54 -34.72 -8.13
C ARG A 134 2.86 -33.28 -7.72
N ARG A 135 3.24 -32.43 -8.67
CA ARG A 135 3.53 -31.01 -8.40
C ARG A 135 2.28 -30.22 -8.02
N SER A 136 1.15 -30.45 -8.70
CA SER A 136 -0.13 -29.81 -8.36
C SER A 136 -0.55 -30.08 -6.92
N ARG A 137 -0.40 -31.33 -6.46
CA ARG A 137 -0.68 -31.70 -5.05
C ARG A 137 0.28 -31.03 -4.06
N SER A 138 1.59 -31.09 -4.31
CA SER A 138 2.58 -30.51 -3.39
C SER A 138 2.48 -28.98 -3.27
N ASN A 139 2.04 -28.27 -4.31
CA ASN A 139 1.85 -26.83 -4.26
C ASN A 139 0.59 -26.43 -3.48
N ALA A 140 -0.48 -27.24 -3.52
CA ALA A 140 -1.68 -27.02 -2.71
C ALA A 140 -1.37 -27.09 -1.21
N ASP A 141 -0.48 -28.00 -0.80
CA ASP A 141 -0.09 -28.17 0.60
C ASP A 141 0.78 -27.02 1.14
N LYS A 142 1.49 -26.29 0.26
CA LYS A 142 2.37 -25.17 0.62
C LYS A 142 1.66 -23.81 0.70
N GLN A 143 0.40 -23.72 0.24
CA GLN A 143 -0.36 -22.47 0.19
C GLN A 143 -1.07 -22.10 1.51
N ASN A 144 -0.78 -22.79 2.63
CA ASN A 144 -1.13 -22.37 3.97
C ASN A 144 -0.16 -21.27 4.47
N PHE A 145 -0.20 -20.08 3.85
CA PHE A 145 0.38 -18.89 4.44
C PHE A 145 -0.70 -18.16 5.26
N PRO A 146 -0.42 -17.75 6.52
CA PRO A 146 -1.36 -16.95 7.28
C PRO A 146 -1.48 -15.60 6.59
N LEU A 147 -2.63 -15.33 5.98
CA LEU A 147 -3.02 -14.01 5.51
C LEU A 147 -3.13 -13.09 6.74
N ARG A 148 -2.00 -12.51 7.16
CA ARG A 148 -1.97 -11.47 8.18
C ARG A 148 -2.13 -10.10 7.51
N TYR A 149 -3.22 -9.95 6.76
CA TYR A 149 -3.73 -8.62 6.44
C TYR A 149 -4.62 -8.21 7.62
N ARG A 150 -4.01 -7.56 8.60
CA ARG A 150 -4.75 -6.88 9.65
C ARG A 150 -5.11 -5.50 9.08
N VAL A 151 -6.36 -5.36 8.62
CA VAL A 151 -7.01 -4.07 8.35
C VAL A 151 -7.19 -3.33 9.68
#